data_AF-A0A6J6VUS0-F1
#
_entry.id   AF-A0A6J6VUS0-F1
#
_cell.length_a   1.000
_cell.length_b   1.000
_cell.length_c   1.000
_cell.angle_alpha   90.00
_cell.angle_beta   90.00
_cell.angle_gamma   90.00
#
_symmetry.space_group_name_H-M   'P 1'
#
loop_
_entity.id
_entity.type
_entity.pdbx_description
1 polymer ?
#
loop_
_entity_poly.entity_id
_entity_poly.type
_entity_poly.pdbx_seq_one_letter_code
_entity_poly.pdbx_strand_id
1 'polypeptide(L)'
;MAVITAILQNATTLEVARANFYQLTQVTQSEIRSADRKNRVQLLGLATQRPNLQSLLAREQHRLTTGLADLIREAQERGWVRTEYDPAAISLLIQSYTLGLWLAEMTPEGVSNAGWIALINALTDQIFLVPTAT
;
A
#
# COMPACT_ATOMS: atom_id res chain seq x y z
N MET A 1 -8.18 7.31 -0.69
CA MET A 1 -7.10 8.17 -1.21
C MET A 1 -6.80 9.35 -0.29
N ALA A 2 -7.77 10.19 0.09
CA ALA A 2 -7.52 11.39 0.92
C ALA A 2 -6.64 11.17 2.17
N VAL A 3 -6.88 10.09 2.94
CA VAL A 3 -6.07 9.76 4.13
C VAL A 3 -4.63 9.37 3.75
N ILE A 4 -4.44 8.60 2.68
CA ILE A 4 -3.12 8.16 2.20
C ILE A 4 -2.31 9.36 1.72
N THR A 5 -2.96 10.26 0.96
CA THR A 5 -2.37 11.51 0.49
C THR A 5 -1.96 12.40 1.65
N ALA A 6 -2.84 12.60 2.64
CA ALA A 6 -2.53 13.43 3.81
C ALA A 6 -1.36 12.88 4.65
N ILE A 7 -1.24 11.56 4.76
CA ILE A 7 -0.13 10.93 5.47
C ILE A 7 1.19 11.15 4.71
N LEU A 8 1.21 11.04 3.38
CA LEU A 8 2.47 11.12 2.62
C LEU A 8 2.94 12.56 2.31
N GLN A 9 2.05 13.55 2.25
CA GLN A 9 2.40 14.92 1.85
C GLN A 9 3.07 15.78 2.94
N ASN A 10 2.82 15.48 4.21
CA ASN A 10 3.22 16.37 5.33
C ASN A 10 4.63 16.12 5.88
N ALA A 11 5.40 15.22 5.29
CA ALA A 11 6.76 15.01 5.73
C ALA A 11 7.66 16.18 5.33
N THR A 12 8.65 16.47 6.17
CA THR A 12 9.73 17.45 5.90
C THR A 12 11.11 16.84 6.05
N THR A 13 11.22 15.68 6.69
CA THR A 13 12.45 14.90 6.85
C THR A 13 12.21 13.43 6.53
N LEU A 14 13.30 12.66 6.35
CA LEU A 14 13.24 11.22 6.11
C LEU A 14 12.63 10.47 7.30
N GLU A 15 12.88 10.90 8.53
CA GLU A 15 12.34 10.30 9.74
C GLU A 15 10.82 10.48 9.81
N VAL A 16 10.33 11.68 9.46
CA VAL A 16 8.90 11.95 9.36
C VAL A 16 8.29 11.13 8.23
N ALA A 17 8.96 11.03 7.07
CA ALA A 17 8.50 10.18 5.97
C ALA A 17 8.38 8.71 6.41
N ARG A 18 9.38 8.17 7.11
CA ARG A 18 9.34 6.80 7.67
C ARG A 18 8.15 6.61 8.60
N ALA A 19 7.97 7.52 9.56
CA ALA A 19 6.84 7.47 10.48
C ALA A 19 5.49 7.49 9.73
N ASN A 20 5.39 8.30 8.67
CA ASN A 20 4.21 8.37 7.82
C ASN A 20 3.96 7.06 7.07
N PHE A 21 4.99 6.40 6.53
CA PHE A 21 4.82 5.08 5.91
C PHE A 21 4.38 4.02 6.93
N TYR A 22 4.87 4.06 8.16
CA TYR A 22 4.42 3.14 9.21
C TYR A 22 2.96 3.41 9.59
N GLN A 23 2.57 4.68 9.71
CA GLN A 23 1.18 5.05 9.95
C GLN A 23 0.28 4.61 8.80
N LEU A 24 0.73 4.77 7.55
CA LEU A 24 0.01 4.30 6.37
C LEU A 24 -0.22 2.78 6.45
N THR A 25 0.82 2.02 6.81
CA THR A 25 0.72 0.57 7.01
C THR A 25 -0.32 0.25 8.10
N GLN A 26 -0.22 0.86 9.28
CA GLN A 26 -1.18 0.67 10.37
C GLN A 26 -2.63 0.95 9.94
N VAL A 27 -2.86 2.07 9.27
CA VAL A 27 -4.21 2.47 8.82
C VAL A 27 -4.77 1.51 7.77
N THR A 28 -3.96 1.12 6.78
CA THR A 28 -4.39 0.25 5.69
C THR A 28 -4.59 -1.20 6.13
N GLN A 29 -3.81 -1.66 7.11
CA GLN A 29 -3.89 -3.02 7.67
C GLN A 29 -4.83 -3.11 8.90
N SER A 30 -5.51 -2.03 9.26
CA SER A 30 -6.45 -2.03 10.39
C SER A 30 -7.66 -2.95 10.17
N GLU A 31 -8.27 -3.42 11.26
CA GLU A 31 -9.48 -4.25 11.23
C GLU A 31 -10.69 -3.52 10.65
N ILE A 32 -10.79 -2.20 10.88
CA ILE A 32 -11.86 -1.34 10.32
C ILE A 32 -11.88 -1.41 8.78
N ARG A 33 -10.73 -1.72 8.15
CA ARG A 33 -10.59 -1.88 6.70
C ARG A 33 -10.89 -3.29 6.19
N SER A 34 -11.20 -4.25 7.07
CA SER A 34 -11.46 -5.65 6.68
C SER A 34 -12.63 -5.77 5.70
N ALA A 35 -13.73 -5.06 5.97
CA ALA A 35 -14.89 -5.04 5.08
C ALA A 35 -14.54 -4.48 3.68
N ASP A 36 -13.77 -3.39 3.62
CA ASP A 36 -13.31 -2.80 2.36
C ASP A 36 -12.43 -3.78 1.57
N ARG A 37 -11.49 -4.46 2.24
CA ARG A 37 -10.63 -5.49 1.63
C ARG A 37 -11.45 -6.64 1.05
N LYS A 38 -12.36 -7.21 1.84
CA LYS A 38 -13.24 -8.31 1.41
C LYS A 38 -14.07 -7.92 0.19
N ASN A 39 -14.67 -6.73 0.20
CA ASN A 39 -15.45 -6.21 -0.94
C ASN A 39 -14.59 -6.11 -2.21
N ARG A 40 -13.34 -5.63 -2.07
CA ARG A 40 -12.41 -5.53 -3.20
C ARG A 40 -12.03 -6.91 -3.76
N VAL A 41 -11.75 -7.89 -2.90
CA VAL A 41 -11.47 -9.28 -3.33
C VAL A 41 -12.67 -9.86 -4.09
N GLN A 42 -13.89 -9.70 -3.56
CA GLN A 42 -15.10 -10.17 -4.21
C GLN A 42 -15.32 -9.53 -5.59
N LEU A 43 -15.19 -8.19 -5.69
CA LEU A 43 -15.34 -7.48 -6.95
C LEU A 43 -14.31 -7.92 -8.00
N LEU A 44 -13.04 -8.07 -7.60
CA LEU A 44 -11.98 -8.56 -8.47
C LEU A 44 -12.26 -9.99 -8.94
N GLY A 45 -12.72 -10.87 -8.05
CA GLY A 45 -13.15 -12.22 -8.39
C GLY A 45 -14.28 -12.25 -9.42
N LEU A 46 -15.34 -11.45 -9.21
CA LEU A 46 -16.46 -11.33 -10.13
C LEU A 46 -16.06 -10.78 -11.51
N ALA A 47 -15.04 -9.92 -11.54
CA ALA A 47 -14.53 -9.29 -12.76
C ALA A 47 -13.88 -10.31 -13.71
N THR A 48 -13.28 -11.37 -13.18
CA THR A 48 -12.60 -12.41 -13.98
C THR A 48 -13.53 -13.09 -15.01
N GLN A 49 -14.85 -13.04 -14.78
CA GLN A 49 -15.86 -13.65 -15.63
C GLN A 49 -16.76 -12.61 -16.32
N ARG A 50 -16.51 -11.32 -16.14
CA ARG A 50 -17.40 -10.23 -16.60
C ARG A 50 -16.57 -9.12 -17.28
N PRO A 51 -16.36 -9.17 -18.60
CA PRO A 51 -15.48 -8.24 -19.33
C PRO A 51 -15.82 -6.75 -19.12
N ASN A 52 -17.12 -6.42 -19.04
CA ASN A 52 -17.57 -5.05 -18.78
C ASN A 52 -17.19 -4.59 -17.37
N LEU A 53 -17.35 -5.45 -16.37
CA LEU A 53 -16.96 -5.17 -14.99
C LEU A 53 -15.43 -5.07 -14.87
N GLN A 54 -14.70 -5.97 -15.52
CA GLN A 54 -13.24 -5.92 -15.60
C GLN A 54 -12.76 -4.59 -16.17
N SER A 55 -13.35 -4.11 -17.26
CA SER A 55 -12.98 -2.85 -17.89
C SER A 55 -13.26 -1.64 -16.99
N LEU A 56 -14.37 -1.65 -16.25
CA LEU A 56 -14.69 -0.61 -15.26
C LEU A 56 -13.68 -0.60 -14.11
N LEU A 57 -13.41 -1.78 -13.53
CA LEU A 57 -12.48 -1.92 -12.41
C LEU A 57 -11.03 -1.64 -12.82
N ALA A 58 -10.63 -1.98 -14.04
CA ALA A 58 -9.29 -1.68 -14.55
C ALA A 58 -9.02 -0.17 -14.56
N ARG A 59 -10.02 0.65 -14.92
CA ARG A 59 -9.89 2.12 -14.88
C ARG A 59 -9.70 2.63 -13.45
N GLU A 60 -10.48 2.13 -12.49
CA GLU A 60 -10.32 2.53 -11.09
C GLU A 60 -9.00 2.02 -10.50
N GLN A 61 -8.59 0.79 -10.84
CA GLN A 61 -7.30 0.24 -10.43
C GLN A 61 -6.14 1.08 -10.97
N HIS A 62 -6.22 1.49 -12.24
CA HIS A 62 -5.25 2.39 -12.83
C HIS A 62 -5.22 3.74 -12.11
N ARG A 63 -6.39 4.37 -11.89
CA ARG A 63 -6.49 5.65 -11.17
C ARG A 63 -5.89 5.59 -9.76
N LEU A 64 -6.16 4.52 -9.01
CA LEU A 64 -5.60 4.32 -7.67
C LEU A 64 -4.08 4.13 -7.71
N THR A 65 -3.59 3.33 -8.65
CA THR A 65 -2.16 3.02 -8.78
C THR A 65 -1.37 4.25 -9.19
N THR A 66 -1.85 4.99 -10.20
CA THR A 66 -1.22 6.24 -10.65
C THR A 66 -1.20 7.28 -9.52
N GLY A 67 -2.32 7.47 -8.81
CA GLY A 67 -2.37 8.45 -7.71
C GLY A 67 -1.43 8.10 -6.54
N LEU A 68 -1.20 6.82 -6.26
CA LEU A 68 -0.19 6.41 -5.28
C LEU A 68 1.23 6.56 -5.83
N ALA A 69 1.44 6.23 -7.11
CA ALA A 69 2.72 6.36 -7.78
C ALA A 69 3.21 7.81 -7.83
N ASP A 70 2.28 8.77 -7.94
CA ASP A 70 2.61 10.19 -7.88
C ASP A 70 3.16 10.59 -6.50
N LEU A 71 2.59 10.08 -5.41
CA LEU A 71 3.11 10.32 -4.06
C LEU A 71 4.47 9.65 -3.85
N ILE A 72 4.66 8.45 -4.39
CA ILE A 72 5.94 7.75 -4.32
C ILE A 72 7.01 8.50 -5.12
N ARG A 73 6.68 9.02 -6.31
CA ARG A 73 7.58 9.83 -7.12
C ARG A 73 7.99 11.12 -6.41
N GLU A 74 7.03 11.81 -5.80
CA GLU A 74 7.32 12.98 -4.97
C GLU A 74 8.29 12.64 -3.82
N ALA A 75 8.09 11.50 -3.15
CA ALA A 75 9.00 11.04 -2.10
C ALA A 75 10.39 10.64 -2.63
N GLN A 76 10.49 10.15 -3.87
CA GLN A 76 11.76 9.92 -4.55
C GLN A 76 12.48 11.23 -4.90
N GLU A 77 11.76 12.22 -5.44
CA GLU A 77 12.30 13.55 -5.76
C GLU A 77 12.83 14.27 -4.50
N ARG A 78 12.21 14.02 -3.34
CA ARG A 78 12.66 14.50 -2.03
C ARG A 78 13.82 13.68 -1.43
N GLY A 79 14.25 12.62 -2.11
CA GLY A 79 15.36 11.76 -1.67
C GLY A 79 15.03 10.80 -0.52
N TRP A 80 13.74 10.53 -0.25
CA TRP A 80 13.33 9.65 0.84
C TRP A 80 13.11 8.21 0.42
N VAL A 81 12.54 8.02 -0.77
CA VAL A 81 12.31 6.71 -1.38
C VAL A 81 13.40 6.45 -2.42
N ARG A 82 13.87 5.20 -2.50
CA ARG A 82 14.88 4.78 -3.48
C ARG A 82 14.38 4.98 -4.91
N THR A 83 15.21 5.58 -5.75
CA THR A 83 14.91 5.87 -7.16
C THR A 83 15.16 4.69 -8.10
N GLU A 84 15.77 3.60 -7.60
CA GLU A 84 16.05 2.38 -8.37
C GLU A 84 14.80 1.56 -8.71
N TYR A 85 13.69 1.80 -8.01
CA TYR A 85 12.42 1.10 -8.22
C TYR A 85 11.37 2.00 -8.88
N ASP A 86 10.59 1.41 -9.78
CA ASP A 86 9.44 2.08 -10.41
C ASP A 86 8.38 2.46 -9.35
N PRO A 87 7.98 3.75 -9.25
CA PRO A 87 6.89 4.19 -8.37
C PRO A 87 5.58 3.41 -8.55
N ALA A 88 5.26 3.00 -9.78
CA ALA A 88 4.06 2.21 -10.06
C ALA A 88 4.19 0.79 -9.49
N ALA A 89 5.39 0.21 -9.51
CA ALA A 89 5.65 -1.11 -8.92
C ALA A 89 5.57 -1.07 -7.38
N ILE A 90 6.16 -0.06 -6.73
CA ILE A 90 6.00 0.16 -5.28
C ILE A 90 4.52 0.32 -4.93
N SER A 91 3.80 1.13 -5.70
CA SER A 91 2.37 1.39 -5.50
C SER A 91 1.50 0.14 -5.69
N LEU A 92 1.84 -0.72 -6.63
CA LEU A 92 1.19 -2.01 -6.81
C LEU A 92 1.47 -2.92 -5.61
N LEU A 93 2.71 -3.01 -5.15
CA LEU A 93 3.09 -3.83 -3.99
C LEU A 93 2.33 -3.41 -2.72
N ILE A 94 2.19 -2.09 -2.48
CA ILE A 94 1.40 -1.55 -1.37
C ILE A 94 -0.06 -2.04 -1.39
N GLN A 95 -0.66 -2.04 -2.58
CA GLN A 95 -2.03 -2.52 -2.76
C GLN A 95 -2.10 -4.05 -2.65
N SER A 96 -1.09 -4.77 -3.14
CA SER A 96 -1.03 -6.22 -3.13
C SER A 96 -0.94 -6.78 -1.72
N TYR A 97 -0.07 -6.25 -0.85
CA TYR A 97 -0.02 -6.73 0.55
C TYR A 97 -1.31 -6.38 1.31
N THR A 98 -1.98 -5.27 0.96
CA THR A 98 -3.26 -4.91 1.56
C THR A 98 -4.35 -5.90 1.18
N LEU A 99 -4.38 -6.36 -0.08
CA LEU A 99 -5.28 -7.44 -0.49
C LEU A 99 -4.87 -8.79 0.10
N GLY A 100 -3.57 -9.05 0.21
CA GLY A 100 -3.01 -10.29 0.76
C GLY A 100 -3.38 -10.53 2.22
N LEU A 101 -3.59 -9.47 3.01
CA LEU A 101 -4.06 -9.59 4.41
C LEU A 101 -5.37 -10.38 4.53
N TRP A 102 -6.23 -10.34 3.50
CA TRP A 102 -7.47 -11.14 3.48
C TRP A 102 -7.22 -12.65 3.64
N LEU A 103 -6.07 -13.15 3.19
CA LEU A 103 -5.66 -14.55 3.39
C LEU A 103 -5.49 -14.89 4.86
N ALA A 104 -4.92 -13.98 5.66
CA ALA A 104 -4.81 -14.17 7.09
C ALA A 104 -6.18 -14.05 7.78
N GLU A 105 -7.02 -13.10 7.35
CA GLU A 105 -8.34 -12.86 7.94
C GLU A 105 -9.33 -14.03 7.76
N MET A 106 -9.15 -14.86 6.73
CA MET A 106 -9.99 -16.03 6.49
C MET A 106 -9.49 -17.32 7.15
N THR A 107 -8.31 -17.30 7.80
CA THR A 107 -7.68 -18.49 8.36
C THR A 107 -7.56 -18.38 9.89
N PRO A 108 -8.28 -19.21 10.67
CA PRO A 108 -8.26 -19.16 12.13
C PRO A 108 -6.86 -19.33 12.75
N GLU A 109 -5.99 -20.14 12.13
CA GLU A 109 -4.59 -20.34 12.54
C GLU A 109 -3.60 -19.42 11.80
N GLY A 110 -4.10 -18.36 11.16
CA GLY A 110 -3.36 -17.51 10.25
C GLY A 110 -2.29 -16.62 10.90
N VAL A 111 -1.63 -15.82 10.05
CA VAL A 111 -0.61 -14.85 10.48
C VAL A 111 -1.23 -13.77 11.35
N SER A 112 -0.60 -13.44 12.47
CA SER A 112 -1.06 -12.33 13.31
C SER A 112 -0.92 -10.99 12.59
N ASN A 113 -1.91 -10.10 12.74
CA ASN A 113 -1.88 -8.79 12.10
C ASN A 113 -0.65 -7.96 12.54
N ALA A 114 -0.25 -8.09 13.81
CA ALA A 114 0.95 -7.44 14.33
C ALA A 114 2.23 -7.94 13.62
N GLY A 115 2.38 -9.25 13.40
CA GLY A 115 3.50 -9.82 12.67
C GLY A 115 3.53 -9.39 11.21
N TRP A 116 2.35 -9.32 10.57
CA TRP A 116 2.19 -8.81 9.21
C TRP A 116 2.62 -7.34 9.07
N ILE A 117 2.15 -6.48 9.96
CA ILE A 117 2.53 -5.06 9.99
C ILE A 117 4.03 -4.88 10.25
N ALA A 118 4.60 -5.65 11.19
CA ALA A 118 6.03 -5.62 11.46
C ALA A 118 6.87 -5.97 10.22
N LEU A 119 6.45 -6.99 9.46
CA LEU A 119 7.10 -7.37 8.21
C LEU A 119 7.01 -6.26 7.15
N ILE A 120 5.85 -5.62 6.99
CA ILE A 120 5.68 -4.52 6.02
C ILE A 120 6.53 -3.29 6.42
N ASN A 121 6.64 -2.99 7.71
CA ASN A 121 7.52 -1.91 8.18
C ASN A 121 8.99 -2.23 7.90
N ALA A 122 9.43 -3.48 8.10
CA ALA A 122 10.78 -3.91 7.73
C ALA A 122 11.01 -3.83 6.21
N LEU A 123 10.03 -4.24 5.39
CA LEU A 123 10.08 -4.07 3.94
C LEU A 123 10.23 -2.59 3.54
N THR A 124 9.48 -1.71 4.22
CA THR A 124 9.55 -0.26 4.00
C THR A 124 10.97 0.26 4.25
N ASP A 125 11.57 -0.10 5.39
CA ASP A 125 12.92 0.36 5.75
C ASP A 125 14.00 -0.18 4.81
N GLN A 126 13.89 -1.44 4.42
CA GLN A 126 14.95 -2.13 3.68
C GLN A 126 14.87 -1.91 2.17
N ILE A 127 13.65 -1.80 1.62
CA ILE A 127 13.41 -1.78 0.18
C ILE A 127 12.90 -0.43 -0.32
N PHE A 128 12.03 0.25 0.41
CA PHE A 128 11.46 1.51 -0.09
C PHE A 128 12.31 2.72 0.28
N LEU A 129 12.69 2.84 1.54
CA LEU A 129 13.38 4.02 2.04
C LEU A 129 14.87 3.99 1.73
N VAL A 130 15.44 5.19 1.56
CA VAL A 130 16.89 5.38 1.53
C VAL A 130 17.45 5.10 2.93
N PRO A 131 18.60 4.42 3.07
CA PRO A 131 19.22 4.21 4.37
C PRO A 131 19.52 5.54 5.06
N THR A 132 19.17 5.64 6.35
CA THR A 132 19.68 6.73 7.18
C THR A 132 21.20 6.56 7.30
N ALA A 133 21.97 7.62 7.03
CA ALA A 133 23.41 7.61 7.30
C ALA A 133 23.62 7.33 8.79
N THR A 134 24.39 6.28 9.09
CA THR A 134 24.84 5.93 10.45
C THR A 134 25.79 6.96 11.00
#